data_AF-A0A7S1AG05-F1
#
_entry.id   AF-A0A7S1AG05-F1
#
_cell.length_a   1.000
_cell.length_b   1.000
_cell.length_c   1.000
_cell.angle_alpha   90.00
_cell.angle_beta   90.00
_cell.angle_gamma   90.00
#
_symmetry.space_group_name_H-M   'P 1'
#
loop_
_entity.id
_entity.type
_entity.pdbx_description
1 polymer ?
#
loop_
_entity_poly.entity_id
_entity_poly.type
_entity_poly.pdbx_seq_one_letter_code
_entity_poly.pdbx_strand_id
1 'polypeptide(L)'
;FSVKGIAYKFDFKRKQQTNLVTGEIWEMEAPSSLKQRSSDLFSRREPVFVVKVPEGAAGKNIQVAHPKKLGKFLKVAVPIGTPAGQNMFVPVPSAFRNTTLLSFYAVGATGSAGVVGASVAL
;
A
#
# COMPACT_ATOMS: atom_id res chain seq x y z
N PHE A 1 -29.09 -10.29 -12.97
CA PHE A 1 -28.98 -9.10 -13.86
C PHE A 1 -29.61 -9.47 -15.18
N SER A 2 -30.35 -8.56 -15.82
CA SER A 2 -31.15 -8.89 -17.00
C SER A 2 -30.65 -8.13 -18.22
N VAL A 3 -30.26 -8.85 -19.27
CA VAL A 3 -29.80 -8.28 -20.55
C VAL A 3 -30.81 -8.65 -21.61
N LYS A 4 -31.45 -7.64 -22.23
CA LYS A 4 -32.47 -7.85 -23.27
C LYS A 4 -33.59 -8.80 -22.83
N GLY A 5 -34.00 -8.75 -21.56
CA GLY A 5 -35.06 -9.59 -21.00
C GLY A 5 -34.62 -10.99 -20.53
N ILE A 6 -33.39 -11.41 -20.80
CA ILE A 6 -32.86 -12.69 -20.32
C ILE A 6 -32.15 -12.48 -18.97
N ALA A 7 -32.51 -13.30 -17.99
CA ALA A 7 -31.92 -13.23 -16.66
C ALA A 7 -30.62 -14.05 -16.58
N TYR A 8 -29.58 -13.42 -16.05
CA TYR A 8 -28.26 -14.04 -15.84
C TYR A 8 -27.84 -13.98 -14.37
N LYS A 9 -27.13 -15.04 -13.95
CA LYS A 9 -26.42 -15.13 -12.68
C LYS A 9 -24.92 -15.04 -12.93
N PHE A 10 -24.23 -14.26 -12.09
CA PHE A 10 -22.80 -14.02 -12.19
C PHE A 10 -22.12 -14.58 -10.94
N ASP A 11 -21.17 -15.50 -11.12
CA ASP A 11 -20.28 -15.98 -10.06
C ASP A 11 -18.86 -15.48 -10.32
N PHE A 12 -18.48 -14.39 -9.65
CA PHE A 12 -17.17 -13.77 -9.80
C PHE A 12 -16.03 -14.59 -9.18
N LYS A 13 -16.33 -15.53 -8.27
CA LYS A 13 -15.31 -16.40 -7.66
C LYS A 13 -14.90 -17.50 -8.63
N ARG A 14 -15.87 -18.07 -9.34
CA ARG A 14 -15.67 -19.09 -10.38
C ARG A 14 -15.44 -18.51 -11.77
N LYS A 15 -15.59 -17.19 -11.95
CA LYS A 15 -15.54 -16.50 -13.23
C LYS A 15 -16.56 -17.07 -14.24
N GLN A 16 -17.79 -17.28 -13.80
CA GLN A 16 -18.84 -17.88 -14.63
C GLN A 16 -20.08 -17.00 -14.73
N GLN A 17 -20.62 -16.91 -15.94
CA GLN A 17 -21.94 -16.37 -16.24
C GLN A 17 -22.87 -17.52 -16.57
N THR A 18 -24.03 -17.57 -15.93
CA THR A 18 -25.06 -18.58 -16.19
C THR A 18 -26.32 -17.92 -16.71
N ASN A 19 -26.82 -18.37 -17.85
CA ASN A 19 -28.15 -18.01 -18.34
C ASN A 19 -29.20 -18.77 -17.52
N LEU A 20 -30.10 -18.06 -16.84
CA LEU A 20 -31.10 -18.69 -15.97
C LEU A 20 -32.27 -19.31 -16.75
N VAL A 21 -32.37 -19.04 -18.06
CA VAL A 21 -33.40 -19.59 -18.95
C VAL A 21 -32.91 -20.88 -19.62
N THR A 22 -31.70 -20.87 -20.18
CA THR A 22 -31.15 -22.01 -20.93
C THR A 22 -30.23 -22.91 -20.09
N GLY A 23 -29.72 -22.42 -18.95
CA GLY A 23 -28.75 -23.13 -18.12
C GLY A 23 -27.32 -23.08 -18.67
N GLU A 24 -27.08 -22.43 -19.81
CA GLU A 24 -25.75 -22.33 -20.40
C GLU A 24 -24.77 -21.54 -19.52
N ILE A 25 -23.54 -22.04 -19.44
CA ILE A 25 -22.48 -21.47 -18.62
C ILE A 25 -21.36 -20.98 -19.54
N TRP A 26 -20.96 -19.73 -19.34
CA TRP A 26 -19.89 -19.06 -20.08
C TRP A 26 -18.80 -18.61 -19.10
N GLU A 27 -17.55 -18.77 -19.47
CA GLU A 27 -16.41 -18.27 -18.69
C GLU A 27 -16.25 -16.76 -18.91
N MET A 28 -15.93 -16.04 -17.83
CA MET A 28 -15.76 -14.59 -17.82
C MET A 28 -14.30 -14.22 -17.56
N GLU A 29 -13.71 -13.45 -18.45
CA GLU A 29 -12.38 -12.89 -18.23
C GLU A 29 -12.44 -11.39 -17.95
N ALA A 30 -11.46 -10.90 -17.18
CA ALA A 30 -11.27 -9.48 -17.00
C ALA A 30 -10.83 -8.86 -18.33
N PRO A 31 -11.26 -7.62 -18.66
CA PRO A 31 -10.77 -6.92 -19.84
C PRO A 31 -9.24 -6.83 -19.83
N SER A 32 -8.59 -7.13 -20.96
CA SER A 32 -7.12 -7.15 -21.08
C SER A 32 -6.46 -5.80 -20.77
N SER A 33 -7.19 -4.70 -20.94
CA SER A 33 -6.75 -3.34 -20.61
C SER A 33 -6.74 -3.05 -19.10
N LEU A 34 -7.41 -3.86 -18.29
CA LEU A 34 -7.50 -3.71 -16.84
C LEU A 34 -6.62 -4.74 -16.14
N LYS A 35 -5.33 -4.41 -15.97
CA LYS A 35 -4.42 -5.19 -15.11
C LYS A 35 -4.82 -5.03 -13.65
N GLN A 36 -5.03 -6.16 -12.97
CA GLN A 36 -5.16 -6.17 -11.52
C GLN A 36 -3.88 -5.60 -10.89
N ARG A 37 -4.01 -4.60 -10.00
CA ARG A 37 -2.85 -4.10 -9.25
C ARG A 37 -2.25 -5.25 -8.44
N SER A 38 -0.92 -5.39 -8.52
CA SER A 38 -0.19 -6.53 -7.97
C SER A 38 -0.21 -6.61 -6.44
N SER A 39 -0.50 -5.51 -5.75
CA SER A 39 -0.75 -5.45 -4.30
C SER A 39 -1.04 -4.01 -3.90
N ASP A 40 -1.68 -3.83 -2.75
CA ASP A 40 -1.62 -2.53 -2.06
C ASP A 40 -0.17 -2.33 -1.57
N LEU A 41 0.38 -1.12 -1.74
CA LEU A 41 1.74 -0.77 -1.29
C LEU A 41 1.95 -1.03 0.21
N PHE A 42 0.86 -1.13 0.97
CA PHE A 42 0.87 -1.40 2.39
C PHE A 42 0.08 -2.69 2.66
N SER A 43 0.76 -3.72 3.16
CA SER A 43 0.15 -5.02 3.49
C SER A 43 -0.91 -4.95 4.61
N ARG A 44 -0.93 -3.85 5.37
CA ARG A 44 -1.94 -3.53 6.38
C ARG A 44 -2.36 -2.08 6.22
N ARG A 45 -3.65 -1.80 6.40
CA ARG A 45 -4.20 -0.44 6.52
C ARG A 45 -3.78 0.18 7.85
N GLU A 46 -2.50 0.49 7.98
CA GLU A 46 -2.00 1.23 9.12
C GLU A 46 -2.40 2.71 9.00
N PRO A 47 -2.74 3.39 10.11
CA PRO A 47 -3.00 4.81 10.07
C PRO A 47 -1.73 5.54 9.61
N VAL A 48 -1.89 6.39 8.61
CA VAL A 48 -0.81 7.19 8.04
C VAL A 48 -0.95 8.63 8.53
N PHE A 49 0.16 9.29 8.85
CA PHE A 49 0.17 10.72 9.15
C PHE A 49 1.18 11.46 8.29
N VAL A 50 0.96 12.76 8.13
CA VAL A 50 1.76 13.62 7.25
C VAL A 50 2.78 14.40 8.06
N VAL A 51 4.02 14.39 7.59
CA VAL A 51 5.15 15.11 8.18
C VAL A 51 5.77 15.99 7.10
N LYS A 52 6.10 17.24 7.43
CA LYS A 52 6.92 18.07 6.54
C LYS A 52 8.38 17.75 6.75
N VAL A 53 9.12 17.55 5.67
CA VAL A 53 10.56 17.31 5.72
C VAL A 53 11.27 18.56 6.24
N PRO A 54 12.06 18.47 7.33
CA PRO A 54 12.83 19.61 7.81
C PRO A 54 14.00 19.91 6.86
N GLU A 55 14.46 21.16 6.89
CA GLU A 55 15.60 21.59 6.08
C GLU A 55 16.87 20.77 6.38
N GLY A 56 17.58 20.35 5.32
CA GLY A 56 18.83 19.58 5.45
C GLY A 56 18.68 18.13 5.95
N ALA A 57 17.45 17.61 6.01
CA ALA A 57 17.16 16.23 6.45
C ALA A 57 17.11 15.20 5.31
N ALA A 58 17.25 15.62 4.06
CA ALA A 58 17.31 14.71 2.92
C ALA A 58 18.43 13.67 3.11
N GLY A 59 18.09 12.39 2.92
CA GLY A 59 19.02 11.26 3.10
C GLY A 59 19.35 10.91 4.56
N LYS A 60 18.70 11.54 5.55
CA LYS A 60 18.91 11.29 6.98
C LYS A 60 17.70 10.65 7.64
N ASN A 61 17.93 10.10 8.83
CA ASN A 61 16.85 9.66 9.70
C ASN A 61 16.38 10.82 10.58
N ILE A 62 15.08 11.11 10.56
CA ILE A 62 14.45 12.11 11.43
C ILE A 62 13.65 11.42 12.55
N GLN A 63 13.52 12.10 13.69
CA GLN A 63 12.63 11.67 14.77
C GLN A 63 11.36 12.50 14.73
N VAL A 64 10.22 11.82 14.61
CA VAL A 64 8.90 12.45 14.53
C VAL A 64 8.07 12.02 15.72
N ALA A 65 7.46 12.98 16.42
CA ALA A 65 6.59 12.68 17.55
C ALA A 65 5.39 11.83 17.12
N HIS A 66 5.03 10.83 17.92
CA HIS A 66 3.88 9.99 17.64
C HIS A 66 2.59 10.81 17.83
N PRO A 67 1.66 10.83 16.85
CA PRO A 67 0.46 11.69 16.89
C PRO A 67 -0.56 11.37 17.99
N LYS A 68 -0.38 10.27 18.76
CA LYS A 68 -1.31 9.82 19.80
C LYS A 68 -0.61 9.47 21.11
N LYS A 69 0.63 8.98 21.07
CA LYS A 69 1.40 8.58 22.24
C LYS A 69 2.42 9.66 22.57
N LEU A 70 2.08 10.53 23.51
CA LEU A 70 2.97 11.59 23.99
C LEU A 70 4.30 11.00 24.48
N GLY A 71 5.40 11.71 24.23
CA GLY A 71 6.75 11.29 24.60
C GLY A 71 7.35 10.15 23.77
N LYS A 72 6.62 9.58 22.80
CA LYS A 72 7.14 8.56 21.88
C LYS A 72 7.49 9.16 20.53
N PHE A 73 8.57 8.64 19.93
CA PHE A 73 9.08 9.10 18.65
C PHE A 73 9.16 7.95 17.63
N LEU A 74 8.91 8.28 16.37
CA LEU A 74 9.07 7.43 15.21
C LEU A 74 10.36 7.83 14.49
N LYS A 75 11.24 6.86 14.25
CA LYS A 75 12.44 7.06 13.42
C LYS A 75 12.06 6.85 11.96
N VAL A 76 12.12 7.90 11.16
CA VAL A 76 11.70 7.90 9.76
C VAL A 76 12.90 8.19 8.87
N ALA A 77 13.14 7.35 7.86
CA ALA A 77 14.19 7.56 6.88
C ALA A 77 13.69 8.48 5.77
N VAL A 78 14.35 9.63 5.60
CA VAL A 78 14.04 10.58 4.53
C VAL A 78 14.85 10.23 3.29
N PRO A 79 14.24 10.13 2.10
CA PRO A 79 14.97 9.89 0.86
C PRO A 79 15.98 11.01 0.54
N ILE A 80 17.04 10.67 -0.19
CA ILE A 80 18.17 11.60 -0.48
C ILE A 80 17.78 12.77 -1.39
N GLY A 81 16.78 12.59 -2.26
CA GLY A 81 16.33 13.60 -3.22
C GLY A 81 15.12 14.41 -2.77
N THR A 82 14.71 14.34 -1.50
CA THR A 82 13.49 15.00 -1.02
C THR A 82 13.77 16.45 -0.62
N PRO A 83 13.19 17.47 -1.29
CA PRO A 83 13.31 18.86 -0.89
C PRO A 83 12.70 19.13 0.48
N ALA A 84 13.24 20.15 1.15
CA ALA A 84 12.70 20.65 2.40
C ALA A 84 11.26 21.15 2.21
N GLY A 85 10.42 20.98 3.24
CA GLY A 85 9.02 21.37 3.23
C GLY A 85 8.07 20.43 2.48
N GLN A 86 8.59 19.43 1.76
CA GLN A 86 7.75 18.42 1.11
C GLN A 86 7.00 17.57 2.14
N ASN A 87 5.74 17.25 1.84
CA ASN A 87 4.92 16.36 2.66
C ASN A 87 5.36 14.91 2.46
N MET A 88 5.60 14.22 3.57
CA MET A 88 5.94 12.80 3.64
C MET A 88 4.87 12.05 4.42
N PHE A 89 4.40 10.94 3.86
CA PHE A 89 3.43 10.05 4.48
C PHE A 89 4.15 8.95 5.26
N VAL A 90 3.91 8.91 6.57
CA VAL A 90 4.56 7.97 7.47
C VAL A 90 3.52 7.03 8.07
N PRO A 91 3.65 5.70 7.88
CA PRO A 91 2.77 4.74 8.53
C PRO A 91 3.05 4.68 10.04
N VAL A 92 1.99 4.66 10.85
CA VAL A 92 2.09 4.48 12.30
C VAL A 92 1.80 3.00 12.63
N PRO A 93 2.79 2.25 13.11
CA PRO A 93 2.58 0.85 13.46
C PRO A 93 1.57 0.73 14.62
N SER A 94 0.60 -0.17 14.48
CA SER A 94 -0.43 -0.41 15.51
C SER A 94 0.16 -0.97 16.81
N ALA A 95 1.18 -1.82 16.68
CA ALA A 95 1.97 -2.34 17.78
C ALA A 95 3.25 -1.52 17.94
N PHE A 96 3.30 -0.67 18.96
CA PHE A 96 4.54 0.00 19.36
C PHE A 96 5.38 -1.02 20.16
N ARG A 97 6.11 -1.90 19.46
CA ARG A 97 7.04 -2.82 20.11
C ARG A 97 8.21 -1.99 20.64
N ASN A 98 8.56 -2.17 21.92
CA ASN A 98 9.56 -1.38 22.64
C ASN A 98 11.01 -1.72 22.24
N THR A 99 11.25 -2.11 20.99
CA THR A 99 12.55 -2.63 20.55
C THR A 99 12.90 -2.09 19.17
N THR A 100 13.80 -1.11 19.21
CA THR A 100 14.90 -0.81 18.30
C THR A 100 14.79 -1.31 16.84
N LEU A 101 14.75 -0.33 15.92
CA LEU A 101 15.02 -0.42 14.47
C LEU A 101 13.96 -1.09 13.58
N LEU A 102 12.93 -0.30 13.20
CA LEU A 102 12.24 -0.49 11.93
C LEU A 102 12.52 0.74 11.06
N SER A 103 13.43 0.59 10.10
CA SER A 103 13.64 1.59 9.04
C SER A 103 12.55 1.42 7.99
N PHE A 104 11.52 2.26 8.05
CA PHE A 104 10.51 2.31 7.01
C PHE A 104 11.01 3.20 5.87
N TYR A 105 11.23 2.61 4.70
CA TYR A 105 11.56 3.36 3.49
C TYR A 105 10.32 4.10 3.01
N ALA A 106 10.42 5.42 2.86
CA ALA A 106 9.41 6.21 2.17
C ALA A 106 9.45 5.87 0.67
N VAL A 107 8.34 5.35 0.12
CA VAL A 107 8.22 5.07 -1.31
C VAL A 107 8.03 6.41 -2.04
N GLY A 108 9.14 6.97 -2.52
CA GLY A 108 9.16 8.01 -3.54
C GLY A 108 8.95 7.37 -4.91
N ALA A 109 8.07 7.95 -5.72
CA ALA A 109 7.81 7.51 -7.09
C ALA A 109 9.06 7.77 -7.96
N THR A 110 9.86 6.75 -8.22
CA THR A 110 10.75 6.68 -9.39
C THR A 110 11.09 5.21 -9.64
N GLY A 111 10.73 4.74 -10.83
CA GLY A 111 10.79 3.33 -11.20
C GLY A 111 12.21 2.80 -11.22
N SER A 112 12.46 1.73 -10.48
CA SER A 112 13.31 0.61 -10.88
C SER A 112 13.16 -0.49 -9.83
N ALA A 113 13.16 -1.74 -10.31
CA ALA A 113 12.92 -2.93 -9.52
C ALA A 113 13.98 -3.09 -8.40
N GLY A 114 13.54 -3.22 -7.15
CA GLY A 114 14.40 -3.48 -6.01
C GLY A 114 13.86 -4.64 -5.18
N VAL A 115 14.60 -5.74 -5.17
CA VAL A 115 14.35 -6.96 -4.40
C VAL A 115 14.26 -6.63 -2.90
N VAL A 116 13.19 -7.06 -2.24
CA VAL A 116 13.04 -6.94 -0.78
C VAL A 116 13.92 -7.99 -0.10
N GLY A 117 15.16 -7.62 0.21
CA GLY A 117 16.05 -8.37 1.09
C GLY A 117 16.00 -7.81 2.50
N ALA A 118 15.44 -8.57 3.44
CA ALA A 118 15.63 -8.30 4.87
C ALA A 118 16.98 -8.88 5.29
N SER A 119 18.01 -8.03 5.40
CA SER A 119 19.29 -8.45 5.98
C SER A 119 19.28 -8.20 7.49
N VAL A 120 19.32 -9.28 8.26
CA VAL A 120 19.61 -9.29 9.70
C VAL A 120 21.13 -9.16 9.86
N ALA A 121 21.60 -8.11 10.50
CA ALA A 121 22.98 -8.04 11.00
C ALA A 121 22.98 -8.49 12.46
N LEU A 122 23.73 -9.56 12.74
CA LEU A 122 24.05 -10.08 14.07
C LEU A 122 24.94 -9.10 14.85
#